data_AF-A0A6P1NVS7-F1
#
_entry.id   AF-A0A6P1NVS7-F1
#
_cell.length_a   1.000
_cell.length_b   1.000
_cell.length_c   1.000
_cell.angle_alpha   90.00
_cell.angle_beta   90.00
_cell.angle_gamma   90.00
#
_symmetry.space_group_name_H-M   'P 1'
#
loop_
_entity.id
_entity.type
_entity.pdbx_description
1 polymer ?
#
loop_
_entity_poly.entity_id
_entity_poly.type
_entity_poly.pdbx_seq_one_letter_code
_entity_poly.pdbx_strand_id
1 'polypeptide(L)'
;MNATQTPQKRAKSLVPLSKEHHFGLLFCWKLKQGIKHQTDLNVMRAYVRYFWENVLKDHCAEEEWLVARLLQTDHVVRLQLEEEHRLLQKLIELIEEGSPMNKSLFEVLDKDLTAHIRWEERELFPYLQSVVPAEDLDLAASVLQHNHSPRQDAFSPEFWLSKGAA
;
A
#
# COMPACT_ATOMS: atom_id res chain seq x y z
N MET A 1 -17.57 -1.50 29.65
CA MET A 1 -16.16 -1.69 30.08
C MET A 1 -15.32 -1.64 28.80
N ASN A 2 -14.71 -0.50 28.50
CA ASN A 2 -13.90 -0.36 27.30
C ASN A 2 -12.50 -0.87 27.62
N ALA A 3 -12.19 -2.09 27.18
CA ALA A 3 -10.83 -2.60 27.23
C ALA A 3 -9.97 -1.71 26.33
N THR A 4 -9.05 -0.96 26.93
CA THR A 4 -7.94 -0.33 26.22
C THR A 4 -7.10 -1.47 25.63
N GLN A 5 -7.32 -1.79 24.35
CA GLN A 5 -6.47 -2.73 23.65
C GLN A 5 -5.08 -2.12 23.57
N THR A 6 -4.16 -2.65 24.38
CA THR A 6 -2.73 -2.40 24.24
C THR A 6 -2.35 -2.77 22.80
N PRO A 7 -1.67 -1.90 22.04
CA PRO A 7 -1.25 -2.24 20.68
C PRO A 7 -0.44 -3.54 20.74
N GLN A 8 -0.97 -4.61 20.14
CA GLN A 8 -0.25 -5.87 20.07
C GLN A 8 1.06 -5.59 19.35
N LYS A 9 2.18 -5.90 20.03
CA LYS A 9 3.50 -5.71 19.45
C LYS A 9 3.53 -6.56 18.17
N ARG A 10 3.69 -5.90 17.02
CA ARG A 10 3.75 -6.59 15.74
C ARG A 10 4.78 -7.69 15.80
N ALA A 11 4.40 -8.87 15.29
CA ALA A 11 5.36 -9.94 15.10
C ALA A 11 6.47 -9.37 14.23
N LYS A 12 7.74 -9.65 14.60
CA LYS A 12 8.91 -9.12 13.88
C LYS A 12 8.84 -9.44 12.38
N SER A 13 8.11 -10.50 12.07
CA SER A 13 7.77 -11.01 10.75
C SER A 13 7.00 -10.01 9.87
N LEU A 14 6.01 -9.30 10.38
CA LEU A 14 5.18 -8.39 9.56
C LEU A 14 5.77 -6.97 9.46
N VAL A 15 6.82 -6.68 10.23
CA VAL A 15 7.48 -5.37 10.27
C VAL A 15 8.00 -4.87 8.91
N PRO A 16 8.57 -5.71 8.02
CA PRO A 16 9.03 -5.25 6.70
C PRO A 16 7.90 -4.68 5.84
N LEU A 17 6.81 -5.45 5.65
CA LEU A 17 5.62 -5.01 4.91
C LEU A 17 5.01 -3.74 5.54
N SER A 18 4.87 -3.75 6.86
CA SER A 18 4.42 -2.59 7.63
C SER A 18 5.28 -1.34 7.47
N LYS A 19 6.59 -1.48 7.20
CA LYS A 19 7.46 -0.32 6.93
C LYS A 19 7.17 0.25 5.55
N GLU A 20 6.84 -0.58 4.57
CA GLU A 20 6.51 -0.14 3.22
C GLU A 20 5.19 0.64 3.15
N HIS A 21 4.23 0.33 4.03
CA HIS A 21 3.03 1.13 4.24
C HIS A 21 3.29 2.61 4.51
N HIS A 22 4.44 2.96 5.11
CA HIS A 22 4.82 4.36 5.27
C HIS A 22 4.96 5.06 3.90
N PHE A 23 5.58 4.40 2.92
CA PHE A 23 5.71 4.93 1.57
C PHE A 23 4.37 4.98 0.84
N GLY A 24 3.51 3.97 0.99
CA GLY A 24 2.15 3.97 0.45
C GLY A 24 1.30 5.14 0.97
N LEU A 25 1.37 5.43 2.27
CA LEU A 25 0.70 6.58 2.89
C LEU A 25 1.33 7.92 2.47
N LEU A 26 2.65 7.98 2.30
CA LEU A 26 3.32 9.16 1.79
C LEU A 26 2.92 9.45 0.33
N PHE A 27 2.83 8.42 -0.50
CA PHE A 27 2.30 8.51 -1.86
C PHE A 27 0.88 9.09 -1.88
N CYS A 28 -0.03 8.54 -1.06
CA CYS A 28 -1.39 9.07 -0.88
C CYS A 28 -1.38 10.56 -0.49
N TRP A 29 -0.54 10.94 0.47
CA TRP A 29 -0.36 12.35 0.86
C TRP A 29 0.16 13.23 -0.31
N LYS A 30 1.10 12.73 -1.12
CA LYS A 30 1.61 13.44 -2.31
C LYS A 30 0.52 13.64 -3.36
N LEU A 31 -0.34 12.64 -3.62
CA LEU A 31 -1.50 12.80 -4.50
C LEU A 31 -2.42 13.92 -4.01
N LYS A 32 -2.73 13.95 -2.71
CA LYS A 32 -3.50 15.04 -2.09
C LYS A 32 -2.84 16.41 -2.31
N GLN A 33 -1.52 16.52 -2.16
CA GLN A 33 -0.81 17.78 -2.45
C GLN A 33 -0.90 18.17 -3.92
N GLY A 34 -0.76 17.23 -4.85
CA GLY A 34 -0.90 17.51 -6.29
C GLY A 34 -2.28 18.06 -6.65
N ILE A 35 -3.35 17.48 -6.08
CA ILE A 35 -4.72 17.98 -6.26
C ILE A 35 -4.84 19.40 -5.70
N LYS A 36 -4.34 19.63 -4.48
CA LYS A 36 -4.37 20.94 -3.81
C LYS A 36 -3.59 22.01 -4.58
N HIS A 37 -2.42 21.66 -5.11
CA HIS A 37 -1.56 22.55 -5.90
C HIS A 37 -2.03 22.72 -7.35
N GLN A 38 -3.13 22.07 -7.74
CA GLN A 38 -3.65 22.06 -9.10
C GLN A 38 -2.59 21.63 -10.12
N THR A 39 -1.77 20.65 -9.73
CA THR A 39 -0.74 20.05 -10.58
C THR A 39 -1.36 19.51 -11.86
N ASP A 40 -0.61 19.61 -12.97
CA ASP A 40 -0.99 19.00 -14.24
C ASP A 40 -1.25 17.50 -14.05
N LEU A 41 -2.42 17.02 -14.49
CA LEU A 41 -2.83 15.62 -14.30
C LEU A 41 -1.89 14.64 -15.00
N ASN A 42 -1.19 15.04 -16.07
CA ASN A 42 -0.19 14.21 -16.72
C ASN A 42 1.05 14.01 -15.83
N VAL A 43 1.44 15.03 -15.05
CA VAL A 43 2.53 14.91 -14.06
C VAL A 43 2.10 13.97 -12.94
N MET A 44 0.88 14.13 -12.44
CA MET A 44 0.33 13.22 -11.42
C MET A 44 0.22 11.78 -11.93
N ARG A 45 -0.22 11.56 -13.17
CA ARG A 45 -0.26 10.25 -13.81
C ARG A 45 1.14 9.63 -13.93
N ALA A 46 2.13 10.41 -14.35
CA ALA A 46 3.51 9.95 -14.42
C ALA A 46 4.02 9.51 -13.04
N TYR A 47 3.61 10.21 -11.98
CA TYR A 47 3.94 9.84 -10.61
C TYR A 47 3.24 8.56 -10.14
N VAL A 48 1.95 8.39 -10.44
CA VAL A 48 1.20 7.15 -10.16
C VAL A 48 1.89 5.95 -10.82
N ARG A 49 2.20 6.06 -12.12
CA ARG A 49 2.94 5.02 -12.85
C ARG A 49 4.29 4.73 -12.24
N TYR A 50 5.06 5.76 -11.91
CA TYR A 50 6.36 5.60 -11.26
C TYR A 50 6.23 4.84 -9.93
N PHE A 51 5.30 5.25 -9.07
CA PHE A 51 5.14 4.64 -7.76
C PHE A 51 4.62 3.19 -7.86
N TRP A 52 3.71 2.91 -8.81
CA TRP A 52 3.24 1.57 -9.08
C TRP A 52 4.38 0.62 -9.45
N GLU A 53 5.16 0.97 -10.47
CA GLU A 53 6.22 0.10 -11.01
C GLU A 53 7.43 -0.06 -10.09
N ASN A 54 7.68 0.87 -9.17
CA ASN A 54 8.87 0.83 -8.31
C ASN A 54 8.57 0.45 -6.85
N VAL A 55 7.30 0.50 -6.43
CA VAL A 55 6.93 0.32 -5.02
C VAL A 55 5.70 -0.58 -4.88
N LEU A 56 4.54 -0.08 -5.31
CA LEU A 56 3.27 -0.65 -4.88
C LEU A 56 2.99 -2.04 -5.49
N LYS A 57 3.40 -2.28 -6.74
CA LYS A 57 3.20 -3.56 -7.42
C LYS A 57 3.92 -4.72 -6.74
N ASP A 58 5.21 -4.54 -6.45
CA ASP A 58 6.01 -5.56 -5.77
C ASP A 58 5.51 -5.78 -4.34
N HIS A 59 5.08 -4.72 -3.66
CA HIS A 59 4.50 -4.80 -2.32
C HIS A 59 3.23 -5.66 -2.28
N CYS A 60 2.27 -5.38 -3.17
CA CYS A 60 1.05 -6.20 -3.28
C CYS A 60 1.36 -7.67 -3.57
N ALA A 61 2.36 -7.95 -4.42
CA ALA A 61 2.78 -9.31 -4.74
C ALA A 61 3.39 -10.04 -3.53
N GLU A 62 4.16 -9.34 -2.70
CA GLU A 62 4.72 -9.90 -1.45
C GLU A 62 3.60 -10.23 -0.44
N GLU A 63 2.58 -9.38 -0.33
CA GLU A 63 1.43 -9.59 0.54
C GLU A 63 0.55 -10.75 0.08
N GLU A 64 0.24 -10.82 -1.22
CA GLU A 64 -0.47 -11.95 -1.82
C GLU A 64 0.27 -13.26 -1.62
N TRP A 65 1.60 -13.26 -1.80
CA TRP A 65 2.43 -14.44 -1.54
C TRP A 65 2.35 -14.86 -0.07
N LEU A 66 2.42 -13.90 0.85
CA LEU A 66 2.33 -14.16 2.29
C LEU A 66 0.99 -14.80 2.66
N VAL A 67 -0.13 -14.19 2.29
CA VAL A 67 -1.44 -14.76 2.62
C VAL A 67 -1.69 -16.08 1.91
N ALA A 68 -1.18 -16.25 0.69
CA ALA A 68 -1.31 -17.51 -0.03
C ALA A 68 -0.54 -18.65 0.64
N ARG A 69 0.58 -18.34 1.32
CA ARG A 69 1.36 -19.31 2.07
C ARG A 69 0.71 -19.69 3.41
N LEU A 70 0.02 -18.75 4.04
CA LEU A 70 -0.50 -18.91 5.40
C LEU A 70 -1.98 -19.32 5.46
N LEU A 71 -2.76 -19.00 4.43
CA LEU A 71 -4.21 -19.19 4.41
C LEU A 71 -4.67 -20.01 3.18
N GLN A 72 -5.76 -20.75 3.38
CA GLN A 72 -6.43 -21.50 2.30
C GLN A 72 -6.99 -20.55 1.23
N THR A 73 -7.14 -21.06 0.00
CA THR A 73 -7.56 -20.27 -1.17
C THR A 73 -8.96 -19.67 -1.06
N ASP A 74 -9.86 -20.28 -0.28
CA ASP A 74 -11.22 -19.82 -0.04
C ASP A 74 -11.37 -19.01 1.25
N HIS A 75 -10.26 -18.73 1.95
CA HIS A 75 -10.29 -18.00 3.20
C HIS A 75 -10.70 -16.54 2.95
N VAL A 76 -11.73 -16.06 3.65
CA VAL A 76 -12.38 -14.76 3.41
C VAL A 76 -11.40 -13.58 3.40
N VAL A 77 -10.49 -13.47 4.38
CA VAL A 77 -9.54 -12.34 4.43
C VAL A 77 -8.50 -12.37 3.30
N ARG A 78 -8.17 -13.55 2.78
CA ARG A 78 -7.27 -13.70 1.62
C ARG A 78 -7.99 -13.22 0.36
N LEU A 79 -9.23 -13.66 0.16
CA LEU A 79 -10.05 -13.20 -0.97
C LEU A 79 -10.28 -11.69 -0.94
N GLN A 80 -10.44 -11.11 0.25
CA GLN A 80 -10.55 -9.65 0.40
C GLN A 80 -9.27 -8.93 -0.04
N LEU A 81 -8.09 -9.38 0.43
CA LEU A 81 -6.80 -8.80 0.02
C LEU A 81 -6.63 -8.84 -1.50
N GLU A 82 -6.77 -10.02 -2.09
CA GLU A 82 -6.61 -10.24 -3.53
C GLU A 82 -7.58 -9.38 -4.35
N GLU A 83 -8.83 -9.22 -3.89
CA GLU A 83 -9.82 -8.38 -4.56
C GLU A 83 -9.52 -6.88 -4.41
N GLU A 84 -9.10 -6.41 -3.24
CA GLU A 84 -8.71 -5.01 -3.02
C GLU A 84 -7.49 -4.64 -3.89
N HIS A 85 -6.48 -5.51 -3.97
CA HIS A 85 -5.35 -5.34 -4.90
C HIS A 85 -5.78 -5.28 -6.36
N ARG A 86 -6.66 -6.20 -6.79
CA ARG A 86 -7.18 -6.21 -8.15
C ARG A 86 -7.96 -4.93 -8.49
N LEU A 87 -8.65 -4.34 -7.52
CA LEU A 87 -9.35 -3.07 -7.70
C LEU A 87 -8.38 -1.89 -7.78
N LEU A 88 -7.36 -1.84 -6.91
CA LEU A 88 -6.29 -0.83 -6.96
C LEU A 88 -5.54 -0.87 -8.29
N GLN A 89 -5.16 -2.06 -8.76
CA GLN A 89 -4.50 -2.24 -10.06
C GLN A 89 -5.36 -1.68 -11.20
N LYS A 90 -6.65 -2.03 -11.26
CA LYS A 90 -7.57 -1.51 -12.30
C LYS A 90 -7.69 0.01 -12.26
N LEU A 91 -7.72 0.60 -11.08
CA LEU A 91 -7.78 2.05 -10.93
C LEU A 91 -6.50 2.72 -11.45
N ILE A 92 -5.34 2.12 -11.21
CA ILE A 92 -4.06 2.57 -11.74
C ILE A 92 -4.03 2.46 -13.26
N GLU A 93 -4.46 1.32 -13.82
CA GLU A 93 -4.57 1.12 -15.27
C GLU A 93 -5.46 2.20 -15.92
N LEU A 94 -6.61 2.52 -15.33
CA LEU A 94 -7.49 3.59 -15.80
C LEU A 94 -6.83 4.98 -15.76
N ILE A 95 -6.02 5.26 -14.73
CA ILE A 95 -5.24 6.50 -14.64
C ILE A 95 -4.18 6.54 -15.75
N GLU A 96 -3.53 5.42 -16.03
CA GLU A 96 -2.51 5.31 -17.09
C GLU A 96 -3.08 5.48 -18.50
N GLU A 97 -4.24 4.88 -18.79
CA GLU A 97 -4.95 5.01 -20.07
C GLU A 97 -5.30 6.47 -20.39
N GLY A 98 -5.61 7.27 -19.37
CA GLY A 98 -5.56 8.72 -19.45
C GLY A 98 -6.73 9.42 -20.15
N SER A 99 -7.81 8.74 -20.55
CA SER A 99 -8.94 9.37 -21.26
C SER A 99 -10.33 8.89 -20.80
N PRO A 100 -11.19 9.77 -20.22
CA PRO A 100 -10.88 11.12 -19.75
C PRO A 100 -10.23 11.11 -18.36
N MET A 101 -8.96 11.54 -18.30
CA MET A 101 -8.28 11.75 -17.02
C MET A 101 -8.92 12.90 -16.24
N ASN A 102 -9.36 12.61 -15.02
CA ASN A 102 -9.99 13.58 -14.15
C ASN A 102 -9.45 13.47 -12.71
N LYS A 103 -9.64 14.52 -11.92
CA LYS A 103 -9.14 14.60 -10.54
C LYS A 103 -9.71 13.51 -9.63
N SER A 104 -10.96 13.07 -9.87
CA SER A 104 -11.63 12.10 -9.02
C SER A 104 -10.94 10.73 -9.03
N LEU A 105 -10.28 10.34 -10.13
CA LEU A 105 -9.50 9.08 -10.15
C LEU A 105 -8.37 9.09 -9.12
N PHE A 106 -7.66 10.21 -8.98
CA PHE A 106 -6.57 10.36 -8.00
C PHE A 106 -7.12 10.44 -6.56
N GLU A 107 -8.29 11.05 -6.36
CA GLU A 107 -8.97 11.10 -5.07
C GLU A 107 -9.46 9.72 -4.63
N VAL A 108 -10.01 8.93 -5.55
CA VAL A 108 -10.41 7.55 -5.31
C VAL A 108 -9.17 6.70 -4.98
N LEU A 109 -8.07 6.86 -5.72
CA LEU A 109 -6.85 6.08 -5.46
C LEU A 109 -6.26 6.38 -4.08
N ASP A 110 -6.15 7.66 -3.71
CA ASP A 110 -5.72 8.08 -2.37
C ASP A 110 -6.63 7.50 -1.28
N LYS A 111 -7.95 7.58 -1.47
CA LYS A 111 -8.92 7.09 -0.48
C LYS A 111 -8.83 5.58 -0.32
N ASP A 112 -8.86 4.84 -1.42
CA ASP A 112 -8.96 3.39 -1.41
C ASP A 112 -7.64 2.76 -0.93
N LEU A 113 -6.49 3.25 -1.39
CA LEU A 113 -5.19 2.79 -0.90
C LEU A 113 -4.97 3.14 0.58
N THR A 114 -5.39 4.33 1.03
CA THR A 114 -5.32 4.67 2.46
C THR A 114 -6.21 3.76 3.31
N ALA A 115 -7.40 3.40 2.81
CA ALA A 115 -8.32 2.52 3.52
C ALA A 115 -7.77 1.09 3.59
N HIS A 116 -7.27 0.59 2.47
CA HIS A 116 -6.61 -0.71 2.33
C HIS A 116 -5.44 -0.87 3.33
N ILE A 117 -4.44 0.02 3.28
CA ILE A 117 -3.29 0.00 4.19
C ILE A 117 -3.75 0.01 5.67
N ARG A 118 -4.79 0.79 5.98
CA ARG A 118 -5.31 0.85 7.37
C ARG A 118 -6.00 -0.45 7.78
N TRP A 119 -6.72 -1.10 6.87
CA TRP A 119 -7.34 -2.38 7.12
C TRP A 119 -6.27 -3.46 7.34
N GLU A 120 -5.23 -3.49 6.51
CA GLU A 120 -4.14 -4.47 6.67
C GLU A 120 -3.47 -4.35 8.03
N GLU A 121 -3.14 -3.12 8.40
CA GLU A 121 -2.48 -2.76 9.65
C GLU A 121 -3.29 -3.06 10.91
N ARG A 122 -4.62 -2.91 10.83
CA ARG A 122 -5.51 -2.94 12.00
C ARG A 122 -6.29 -4.25 12.12
N GLU A 123 -6.44 -4.97 11.02
CA GLU A 123 -7.30 -6.14 10.95
C GLU A 123 -6.54 -7.34 10.40
N LEU A 124 -6.00 -7.27 9.18
CA LEU A 124 -5.34 -8.43 8.54
C LEU A 124 -4.12 -8.90 9.31
N PHE A 125 -3.16 -8.02 9.59
CA PHE A 125 -1.92 -8.38 10.26
C PHE A 125 -2.16 -8.89 11.69
N PRO A 126 -2.97 -8.22 12.54
CA PRO A 126 -3.37 -8.79 13.82
C PRO A 126 -4.09 -10.13 13.70
N TYR A 127 -4.96 -10.29 12.70
CA TYR A 127 -5.65 -11.55 12.45
C TYR A 127 -4.67 -12.68 12.14
N LEU A 128 -3.74 -12.48 11.20
CA LEU A 128 -2.70 -13.45 10.86
C LEU A 128 -1.89 -13.84 12.10
N GLN A 129 -1.51 -12.88 12.94
CA GLN A 129 -0.80 -13.17 14.21
C GLN A 129 -1.63 -14.01 15.19
N SER A 130 -2.96 -13.99 15.09
CA SER A 130 -3.85 -14.72 16.01
C SER A 130 -4.17 -16.13 15.54
N VAL A 131 -4.18 -16.39 14.22
CA VAL A 131 -4.59 -17.68 13.65
C VAL A 131 -3.45 -18.51 13.09
N VAL A 132 -2.30 -17.88 12.81
CA VAL A 132 -1.11 -18.56 12.27
C VAL A 132 -0.11 -18.85 13.39
N PRO A 133 0.46 -20.06 13.48
CA PRO A 133 1.55 -20.35 14.40
C PRO A 133 2.71 -19.37 14.22
N ALA A 134 3.29 -18.90 15.32
CA ALA A 134 4.35 -17.89 15.29
C ALA A 134 5.57 -18.33 14.45
N GLU A 135 5.90 -19.63 14.47
CA GLU A 135 7.00 -20.21 13.70
C GLU A 135 6.77 -20.14 12.17
N ASP A 136 5.55 -20.40 11.72
CA ASP A 136 5.19 -20.32 10.30
C ASP A 136 5.20 -18.88 9.81
N LEU A 137 4.70 -17.96 10.64
CA LEU A 137 4.70 -16.52 10.35
C LEU A 137 6.13 -15.96 10.28
N ASP A 138 7.00 -16.37 11.21
CA ASP A 138 8.41 -15.96 11.25
C ASP A 138 9.22 -16.53 10.07
N LEU A 139 8.94 -17.77 9.66
CA LEU A 139 9.55 -18.38 8.49
C LEU A 139 9.16 -17.65 7.20
N ALA A 140 7.86 -17.42 7.00
CA ALA A 140 7.36 -16.72 5.81
C ALA A 140 7.95 -15.31 5.68
N ALA A 141 8.04 -14.58 6.78
CA ALA A 141 8.61 -13.24 6.77
C ALA A 141 10.13 -13.20 6.58
N SER A 142 10.85 -14.20 7.06
CA SER A 142 12.30 -14.30 6.83
C SER A 142 12.60 -14.40 5.33
N VAL A 143 11.76 -15.09 4.56
CA VAL A 143 11.86 -15.16 3.09
C VAL A 143 11.66 -13.78 2.46
N LEU A 144 10.67 -13.00 2.92
CA LEU A 144 10.40 -11.65 2.39
C LEU A 144 11.53 -10.67 2.71
N GLN A 145 12.11 -10.70 3.92
CA GLN A 145 13.18 -9.77 4.33
C GLN A 145 14.42 -9.80 3.44
N HIS A 146 14.73 -10.95 2.83
CA HIS A 146 15.90 -11.09 1.96
C HIS A 146 15.80 -10.29 0.65
N ASN A 147 14.61 -9.80 0.28
CA ASN A 147 14.37 -9.10 -0.99
C ASN A 147 14.28 -7.56 -0.87
N HIS A 148 14.27 -6.98 0.33
CA HIS A 148 14.07 -5.53 0.46
C HIS A 148 15.35 -4.73 0.22
N SER A 149 15.36 -3.96 -0.87
CA SER A 149 16.27 -2.83 -1.06
C SER A 149 15.66 -1.53 -0.51
N PRO A 150 16.45 -0.58 0.00
CA PRO A 150 15.92 0.71 0.43
C PRO A 150 15.29 1.45 -0.76
N ARG A 151 13.97 1.66 -0.69
CA ARG A 151 13.21 2.42 -1.69
C ARG A 151 13.37 3.92 -1.42
N GLN A 152 13.91 4.66 -2.39
CA GLN A 152 13.92 6.13 -2.37
C GLN A 152 13.00 6.64 -3.48
N ASP A 153 12.10 7.55 -3.11
CA ASP A 153 11.26 8.25 -4.08
C ASP A 153 12.09 9.38 -4.72
N ALA A 154 12.56 9.13 -5.95
CA ALA A 154 13.38 10.05 -6.72
C ALA A 154 12.58 10.72 -7.86
N PHE A 155 11.25 10.72 -7.78
CA PHE A 155 10.43 11.31 -8.83
C PHE A 155 10.63 12.83 -8.94
N SER A 156 10.73 13.30 -10.19
CA SER A 156 10.83 14.73 -10.52
C SER A 156 9.86 15.07 -11.66
N PRO A 157 9.12 16.20 -11.58
CA PRO A 157 9.22 17.24 -10.56
C PRO A 157 8.52 16.88 -9.23
N GLU A 158 9.05 17.40 -8.12
CA GLU A 158 8.47 17.26 -6.75
C GLU A 158 7.22 18.14 -6.57
N PHE A 159 6.15 17.81 -7.30
CA PHE A 159 4.93 18.62 -7.38
C PHE A 159 4.19 18.79 -6.03
N TRP A 160 4.50 17.94 -5.06
CA TRP A 160 3.93 17.96 -3.71
C TRP A 160 4.54 19.03 -2.80
N LEU A 161 5.66 19.64 -3.16
CA LEU A 161 6.24 20.74 -2.40
C LEU A 161 5.48 22.04 -2.68
N SER A 162 5.24 22.83 -1.63
CA SER A 162 4.63 24.15 -1.79
C SER A 162 5.56 25.07 -2.58
N LYS A 163 5.01 25.82 -3.54
CA LYS A 163 5.70 26.97 -4.16
C LYS A 163 5.86 28.07 -3.10
N GLY A 164 6.83 27.95 -2.19
CA GLY A 164 6.97 28.88 -1.07
C GLY A 164 7.83 28.43 0.11
N ALA A 165 8.81 27.56 -0.12
CA ALA A 165 9.94 27.40 0.80
C ALA A 165 11.22 27.59 -0.01
N ALA A 166 11.48 28.85 -0.36
CA ALA A 166 12.81 29.32 -0.72
C ALA A 166 13.56 29.71 0.56
#